data_AF-A0A8T4KG32-F1
#
_entry.id   AF-A0A8T4KG32-F1
#
_cell.length_a   1.000
_cell.length_b   1.000
_cell.length_c   1.000
_cell.angle_alpha   90.00
_cell.angle_beta   90.00
_cell.angle_gamma   90.00
#
_symmetry.space_group_name_H-M   'P 1'
#
loop_
_entity.id
_entity.type
_entity.pdbx_description
1 polymer ?
#
loop_
_entity_poly.entity_id
_entity_poly.type
_entity_poly.pdbx_seq_one_letter_code
_entity_poly.pdbx_strand_id
1 'polypeptide(L)'
;MNEDEEYEIVPVSPLRQLEKRMDKIETFSANDPKSILKDIVDIIRMNQTIVDELVRSNDSLKLELSKLPAKIDEMTSQLKELVMFIKSSGEEEIVSMNRESMKPIVDKLDELVKTNRVMTDRNDSVVELLDEISKRLKKPTLQPRLPRPVLQPAGANPMMRPAMRRPGQL
;
A
#
# COMPACT_ATOMS: atom_id res chain seq x y z
N MET A 1 -15.92 -8.94 -14.80
CA MET A 1 -14.54 -8.46 -14.93
C MET A 1 -14.66 -6.99 -15.29
N ASN A 2 -14.61 -6.13 -14.27
CA ASN A 2 -14.61 -4.68 -14.45
C ASN A 2 -13.27 -4.20 -13.89
N GLU A 3 -12.23 -4.36 -14.70
CA GLU A 3 -11.09 -3.45 -14.69
C GLU A 3 -11.53 -2.29 -15.62
N ASP A 4 -10.99 -1.08 -15.46
CA ASP A 4 -11.23 0.11 -16.31
C ASP A 4 -12.15 1.21 -15.74
N GLU A 5 -12.13 1.43 -14.42
CA GLU A 5 -12.32 2.80 -13.88
C GLU A 5 -11.15 3.16 -12.95
N GLU A 6 -9.92 2.87 -13.40
CA GLU A 6 -8.74 3.54 -12.85
C GLU A 6 -8.71 4.95 -13.43
N TYR A 7 -8.99 5.96 -12.61
CA TYR A 7 -8.66 7.33 -12.94
C TYR A 7 -7.14 7.42 -13.10
N GLU A 8 -6.65 7.27 -14.33
CA GLU A 8 -5.23 7.41 -14.66
C GLU A 8 -4.84 8.89 -14.54
N ILE A 9 -4.25 9.26 -13.40
CA ILE A 9 -3.74 10.62 -13.15
C ILE A 9 -2.53 10.94 -14.06
N VAL A 10 -1.82 9.89 -14.52
CA VAL A 10 -0.68 9.99 -15.43
C VAL A 10 -0.82 8.94 -16.53
N PRO A 11 -0.84 9.33 -17.82
CA PRO A 11 -0.92 8.38 -18.92
C PRO A 11 0.33 7.50 -18.95
N VAL A 12 0.17 6.20 -18.73
CA VAL A 12 1.29 5.23 -18.75
C VAL A 12 1.57 4.64 -20.14
N SER A 13 0.67 4.88 -21.11
CA SER A 13 0.81 4.37 -22.48
C SER A 13 2.09 4.84 -23.20
N PRO A 14 2.49 6.12 -23.11
CA PRO A 14 3.76 6.59 -23.69
C PRO A 14 5.00 5.97 -23.02
N LEU A 15 4.98 5.76 -21.70
CA LEU A 15 6.05 5.11 -20.95
C LEU A 15 6.25 3.67 -21.44
N ARG A 16 5.16 2.90 -21.59
CA ARG A 16 5.20 1.53 -22.14
C ARG A 16 5.74 1.48 -23.57
N GLN A 17 5.42 2.49 -24.39
CA GLN A 17 5.95 2.59 -25.76
C GLN A 17 7.46 2.89 -25.77
N LEU A 18 7.93 3.70 -24.82
CA LEU A 18 9.34 4.04 -24.67
C LEU A 18 10.15 2.82 -24.22
N GLU A 19 9.67 2.11 -23.20
CA GLU A 19 10.28 0.86 -22.70
C GLU A 19 10.45 -0.15 -23.85
N LYS A 20 9.37 -0.40 -24.61
CA LYS A 20 9.40 -1.32 -25.76
C LYS A 20 10.34 -0.87 -26.88
N ARG A 21 10.68 0.42 -26.97
CA ARG A 21 11.67 0.92 -27.95
C ARG A 21 13.09 0.82 -27.40
N MET A 22 13.31 1.07 -26.11
CA MET A 22 14.61 0.82 -25.46
C MET A 22 15.02 -0.64 -25.58
N ASP A 23 14.12 -1.57 -25.29
CA ASP A 23 14.37 -3.01 -25.42
C ASP A 23 14.82 -3.40 -26.84
N LYS A 24 14.28 -2.73 -27.86
CA LYS A 24 14.64 -2.97 -29.27
C LYS A 24 16.04 -2.45 -29.61
N ILE A 25 16.46 -1.33 -29.02
CA ILE A 25 17.79 -0.78 -29.27
C ILE A 25 18.85 -1.60 -28.52
N GLU A 26 18.57 -2.04 -27.30
CA GLU A 26 19.47 -2.90 -26.52
C GLU A 26 19.72 -4.25 -27.20
N THR A 27 18.75 -4.75 -27.97
CA THR A 27 18.87 -5.99 -28.74
C THR A 27 19.54 -5.81 -30.12
N PHE A 28 19.66 -4.59 -30.65
CA PHE A 28 20.28 -4.35 -31.96
C PHE A 28 21.78 -4.04 -31.85
N SER A 29 22.59 -4.93 -32.40
CA SER A 29 24.05 -4.78 -32.50
C SER A 29 24.45 -3.89 -33.69
N ALA A 30 25.05 -2.73 -33.38
CA ALA A 30 26.08 -1.92 -34.07
C ALA A 30 26.19 -1.80 -35.63
N ASN A 31 25.26 -2.30 -36.44
CA ASN A 31 25.46 -2.40 -37.89
C ASN A 31 24.92 -1.21 -38.74
N ASP A 32 24.17 -0.26 -38.16
CA ASP A 32 23.77 0.97 -38.86
C ASP A 32 23.71 2.18 -37.90
N PRO A 33 24.73 3.05 -37.87
CA PRO A 33 24.75 4.21 -36.98
C PRO A 33 23.67 5.26 -37.32
N LYS A 34 23.12 5.26 -38.55
CA LYS A 34 22.06 6.20 -38.94
C LYS A 34 20.70 5.79 -38.39
N SER A 35 20.42 4.48 -38.28
CA SER A 35 19.19 3.98 -37.65
C SER A 35 19.20 4.25 -36.15
N ILE A 36 20.35 4.04 -35.48
CA ILE A 36 20.53 4.36 -34.06
C ILE A 36 20.30 5.84 -33.79
N LEU A 37 20.86 6.73 -34.63
CA LEU A 37 20.65 8.18 -34.48
C LEU A 37 19.17 8.55 -34.63
N LYS A 38 18.46 7.93 -35.58
CA LYS A 38 17.03 8.16 -35.77
C LYS A 38 16.23 7.70 -34.55
N ASP A 39 16.54 6.53 -34.02
CA ASP A 39 15.85 5.98 -32.85
C ASP A 39 16.10 6.82 -31.59
N ILE A 40 17.32 7.35 -31.41
CA ILE A 40 17.64 8.31 -30.33
C ILE A 40 16.80 9.58 -30.48
N VAL A 41 16.69 10.15 -31.69
CA VAL A 41 15.87 11.34 -31.92
C VAL A 41 14.39 11.06 -31.63
N ASP A 42 13.89 9.88 -32.01
CA ASP A 42 12.51 9.48 -31.73
C ASP A 42 12.26 9.25 -30.22
N ILE A 43 13.25 8.73 -29.49
CA ILE A 43 13.22 8.63 -28.02
C ILE A 43 13.19 10.02 -27.38
N ILE A 44 14.03 10.94 -27.84
CA ILE A 44 14.05 12.32 -27.33
C ILE A 44 12.70 13.00 -27.56
N ARG A 45 12.09 12.82 -28.74
CA ARG A 45 10.75 13.34 -29.04
C ARG A 45 9.69 12.73 -28.13
N MET A 46 9.72 11.41 -27.92
CA MET A 46 8.78 10.74 -27.03
C MET A 46 8.93 11.20 -25.58
N ASN A 47 10.16 11.36 -25.09
CA ASN A 47 10.44 11.92 -23.77
C ASN A 47 9.90 13.34 -23.63
N GLN A 48 10.04 14.17 -24.66
CA GLN A 48 9.48 15.52 -24.63
C GLN A 48 7.94 15.49 -24.55
N THR A 49 7.28 14.60 -25.30
CA THR A 49 5.83 14.40 -25.19
C THR A 49 5.43 13.96 -23.78
N ILE A 50 6.17 13.01 -23.17
CA ILE A 50 5.92 12.56 -21.80
C ILE A 50 6.08 13.72 -20.80
N VAL A 51 7.14 14.52 -20.95
CA VAL A 51 7.38 15.68 -20.09
C VAL A 51 6.25 16.70 -20.24
N ASP A 52 5.82 16.99 -21.47
CA ASP A 52 4.74 17.96 -21.73
C ASP A 52 3.39 17.48 -21.15
N GLU A 53 3.08 16.18 -21.28
CA GLU A 53 1.90 15.57 -20.66
C GLU A 53 1.98 15.62 -19.14
N LEU A 54 3.14 15.34 -18.56
CA LEU A 54 3.35 15.40 -17.11
C LEU A 54 3.21 16.83 -16.57
N VAL A 55 3.73 17.84 -17.27
CA VAL A 55 3.52 19.25 -16.92
C VAL A 55 2.03 19.58 -16.97
N ARG A 56 1.32 19.16 -18.03
CA ARG A 56 -0.12 19.41 -18.17
C ARG A 56 -0.94 18.73 -17.06
N SER A 57 -0.67 17.47 -16.75
CA SER A 57 -1.32 16.76 -15.65
C SER A 57 -1.03 17.42 -14.31
N ASN A 58 0.22 17.84 -14.07
CA ASN A 58 0.59 18.54 -12.84
C ASN A 58 -0.14 19.88 -12.70
N ASP A 59 -0.27 20.66 -13.78
CA ASP A 59 -1.01 21.92 -13.74
C ASP A 59 -2.52 21.70 -13.55
N SER A 60 -3.09 20.65 -14.15
CA SER A 60 -4.47 20.22 -13.89
C SER A 60 -4.67 19.85 -12.41
N LEU A 61 -3.77 19.05 -11.84
CA LEU A 61 -3.79 18.69 -10.42
C LEU A 61 -3.69 19.91 -9.51
N LYS A 62 -2.79 20.85 -9.81
CA LYS A 62 -2.68 22.11 -9.05
C LYS A 62 -3.99 22.90 -9.08
N LEU A 63 -4.66 22.96 -10.23
CA LEU A 63 -5.96 23.62 -10.35
C LEU A 63 -7.02 22.91 -9.52
N GLU A 64 -7.08 21.58 -9.53
CA GLU A 64 -8.01 20.82 -8.69
C GLU A 64 -7.73 21.02 -7.19
N LEU A 65 -6.47 20.95 -6.79
CA LEU A 65 -6.04 21.21 -5.41
C LEU A 65 -6.40 22.64 -4.97
N SER A 66 -6.28 23.63 -5.85
CA SER A 66 -6.65 25.02 -5.54
C SER A 66 -8.14 25.21 -5.25
N LYS A 67 -9.01 24.31 -5.71
CA LYS A 67 -10.46 24.35 -5.46
C LYS A 67 -10.85 23.69 -4.13
N LEU A 68 -10.00 22.85 -3.54
CA LEU A 68 -10.30 22.14 -2.29
C LEU A 68 -10.49 23.09 -1.09
N PRO A 69 -9.66 24.12 -0.85
CA PRO A 69 -9.87 25.04 0.27
C PRO A 69 -11.25 25.68 0.27
N ALA A 70 -11.73 26.15 -0.89
CA ALA A 70 -13.06 26.75 -1.02
C ALA A 70 -14.19 25.77 -0.65
N LYS A 71 -14.08 24.49 -1.06
CA LYS A 71 -15.04 23.45 -0.67
C LYS A 71 -14.99 23.15 0.82
N ILE A 72 -13.79 23.14 1.41
CA ILE A 72 -13.61 22.92 2.85
C ILE A 72 -14.21 24.07 3.65
N ASP A 73 -14.04 25.32 3.20
CA ASP A 73 -14.64 26.50 3.83
C ASP A 73 -16.17 26.46 3.77
N GLU A 74 -16.74 26.08 2.62
CA GLU A 74 -18.19 25.90 2.45
C GLU A 74 -18.73 24.82 3.40
N MET A 75 -18.10 23.65 3.45
CA MET A 75 -18.47 22.59 4.38
C MET A 75 -18.35 23.03 5.85
N THR A 76 -17.30 23.78 6.18
CA THR A 76 -17.11 24.32 7.52
C THR A 76 -18.21 25.31 7.89
N SER A 77 -18.69 26.12 6.94
CA SER A 77 -19.84 27.01 7.14
C SER A 77 -21.11 26.23 7.43
N GLN A 78 -21.42 25.22 6.60
CA GLN A 78 -22.59 24.36 6.78
C GLN A 78 -22.56 23.64 8.14
N LEU A 79 -21.39 23.17 8.58
CA LEU A 79 -21.22 22.55 9.89
C LEU A 79 -21.43 23.55 11.03
N LYS A 80 -20.95 24.80 10.90
CA LYS A 80 -21.21 25.85 11.90
C LYS A 80 -22.70 26.18 11.99
N GLU A 81 -23.38 26.29 10.85
CA GLU A 81 -24.83 26.51 10.79
C GLU A 81 -25.60 25.35 11.44
N LEU A 82 -25.21 24.10 11.16
CA LEU A 82 -25.79 22.92 11.81
C LEU A 82 -25.59 22.95 13.32
N VAL A 83 -24.38 23.28 13.80
CA VAL A 83 -24.09 23.39 15.24
C VAL A 83 -24.92 24.51 15.87
N MET A 84 -25.08 25.66 15.19
CA MET A 84 -25.94 26.75 15.65
C MET A 84 -27.41 26.31 15.73
N PHE A 85 -27.89 25.56 14.73
CA PHE A 85 -29.24 25.01 14.73
C PHE A 85 -29.45 24.05 15.91
N ILE A 86 -28.55 23.09 16.11
CA ILE A 86 -28.60 22.14 17.24
C ILE A 86 -28.57 22.89 18.57
N LYS A 87 -27.70 23.89 18.72
CA LYS A 87 -27.61 24.70 19.94
C LYS A 87 -28.91 25.47 20.19
N SER A 88 -29.48 26.07 19.15
CA SER A 88 -30.74 26.83 19.26
C SER A 88 -31.91 25.91 19.60
N SER A 89 -32.01 24.73 18.97
CA SER A 89 -33.02 23.73 19.30
C SER A 89 -32.86 23.16 20.72
N GLY A 90 -31.62 22.93 21.16
CA GLY A 90 -31.33 22.49 22.53
C GLY A 90 -31.64 23.56 23.58
N GLU A 91 -31.40 24.84 23.27
CA GLU A 91 -31.76 25.96 24.15
C GLU A 91 -33.28 26.17 24.22
N GLU A 92 -34.02 26.01 23.12
CA GLU A 92 -35.50 26.03 23.12
C GLU A 92 -36.12 24.85 23.90
N GLU A 93 -35.50 23.67 23.84
CA GLU A 93 -35.93 22.50 24.61
C GLU A 93 -35.62 22.66 26.11
N ILE A 94 -34.46 23.22 26.48
CA ILE A 94 -34.10 23.45 27.90
C ILE A 94 -34.94 24.56 28.55
N VAL A 95 -35.36 25.58 27.80
CA VAL A 95 -36.23 26.65 28.33
C VAL A 95 -37.69 26.19 28.46
N SER A 96 -38.14 25.19 27.69
CA SER A 96 -39.51 24.65 27.77
C SER A 96 -39.67 23.37 28.59
N MET A 97 -38.59 22.65 28.91
CA MET A 97 -38.65 21.42 29.70
C MET A 97 -38.49 21.67 31.21
N ASN A 98 -39.60 21.56 31.93
CA ASN A 98 -39.59 21.40 33.39
C ASN A 98 -38.76 20.16 33.78
N ARG A 99 -38.15 20.20 34.97
CA ARG A 99 -37.30 19.13 35.56
C ARG A 99 -37.96 17.74 35.58
N GLU A 100 -39.29 17.67 35.54
CA GLU A 100 -40.10 16.46 35.48
C GLU A 100 -40.12 15.80 34.09
N SER A 101 -39.98 16.58 33.01
CA SER A 101 -39.95 16.08 31.64
C SER A 101 -38.60 15.46 31.25
N MET A 102 -37.51 15.83 31.94
CA MET A 102 -36.16 15.29 31.72
C MET A 102 -35.91 13.95 32.41
N LYS A 103 -36.70 13.62 33.45
CA LYS A 103 -36.55 12.38 34.22
C LYS A 103 -36.57 11.09 33.36
N PRO A 104 -37.55 10.88 32.46
CA PRO A 104 -37.56 9.69 31.61
C PRO A 104 -36.41 9.64 30.59
N ILE A 105 -35.84 10.78 30.20
CA ILE A 105 -34.70 10.86 29.28
C ILE A 105 -33.41 10.48 30.02
N VAL A 106 -33.23 10.99 31.24
CA VAL A 106 -32.10 10.62 32.11
C VAL A 106 -32.15 9.12 32.44
N ASP A 107 -33.33 8.59 32.78
CA ASP A 107 -33.51 7.16 33.06
C ASP A 107 -33.15 6.28 31.85
N LYS A 108 -33.55 6.69 30.63
CA LYS A 108 -33.17 5.98 29.38
C LYS A 108 -31.68 6.12 29.04
N LEU A 109 -31.06 7.26 29.34
CA LEU A 109 -29.61 7.44 29.18
C LEU A 109 -28.84 6.54 30.14
N ASP A 110 -29.27 6.42 31.39
CA ASP A 110 -28.68 5.50 32.35
C ASP A 110 -28.83 4.03 31.93
N GLU A 111 -29.98 3.66 31.36
CA GLU A 111 -30.20 2.33 30.80
C GLU A 111 -29.30 2.05 29.58
N LEU A 112 -29.10 3.03 28.70
CA LEU A 112 -28.17 2.94 27.57
C LEU A 112 -26.72 2.82 28.03
N VAL A 113 -26.31 3.59 29.04
CA VAL A 113 -24.96 3.50 29.64
C VAL A 113 -24.75 2.11 30.24
N LYS A 114 -25.74 1.57 30.95
CA LYS A 114 -25.68 0.22 31.53
C LYS A 114 -25.57 -0.85 30.45
N THR A 115 -26.36 -0.73 29.37
CA THR A 115 -26.34 -1.68 28.25
C THR A 115 -25.01 -1.64 27.51
N ASN A 116 -24.45 -0.45 27.28
CA ASN A 116 -23.13 -0.29 26.67
C ASN A 116 -22.03 -0.91 27.52
N ARG A 117 -22.03 -0.73 28.84
CA ARG A 117 -21.05 -1.40 29.72
C ARG A 117 -21.10 -2.92 29.59
N VAL A 118 -22.29 -3.50 29.64
CA VAL A 118 -22.47 -4.96 29.47
C VAL A 118 -22.00 -5.41 28.08
N MET A 119 -22.19 -4.61 27.04
CA MET A 119 -21.72 -4.92 25.70
C MET A 119 -20.19 -4.84 25.60
N THR A 120 -19.55 -3.85 26.22
CA THR A 120 -18.09 -3.76 26.33
C THR A 120 -17.51 -4.97 27.04
N ASP A 121 -18.06 -5.36 28.20
CA ASP A 121 -17.59 -6.53 28.97
C ASP A 121 -17.67 -7.83 28.15
N ARG A 122 -18.76 -8.00 27.37
CA ARG A 122 -18.91 -9.15 26.46
C ARG A 122 -17.91 -9.11 25.31
N ASN A 123 -17.65 -7.93 24.75
CA ASN A 123 -16.67 -7.77 23.69
C ASN A 123 -15.26 -8.09 24.19
N ASP A 124 -14.89 -7.65 25.40
CA ASP A 124 -13.61 -7.98 26.02
C ASP A 124 -13.47 -9.51 26.20
N SER A 125 -14.53 -10.18 26.65
CA SER A 125 -14.56 -11.65 26.76
C SER A 125 -14.36 -12.34 25.40
N VAL A 126 -14.95 -11.81 24.33
CA VAL A 126 -14.77 -12.34 22.96
C VAL A 126 -13.34 -12.12 22.48
N VAL A 127 -12.74 -10.97 22.76
CA VAL A 127 -11.35 -10.67 22.41
C VAL A 127 -10.39 -11.64 23.11
N GLU A 128 -10.62 -11.97 24.39
CA GLU A 128 -9.83 -12.96 25.12
C GLU A 128 -9.92 -14.36 24.49
N LEU A 129 -11.12 -14.80 24.10
CA LEU A 129 -11.32 -16.08 23.42
C LEU A 129 -10.60 -16.12 22.06
N LEU A 130 -10.61 -15.01 21.31
CA LEU A 130 -9.90 -14.90 20.03
C LEU A 130 -8.37 -14.94 20.24
N ASP A 131 -7.85 -14.33 21.30
CA ASP A 131 -6.42 -14.42 21.65
C ASP A 131 -6.03 -15.85 22.03
N GLU A 132 -6.88 -16.60 22.74
CA GLU A 132 -6.64 -18.01 23.03
C GLU A 132 -6.59 -18.87 21.76
N ILE A 133 -7.53 -18.64 20.82
CA ILE A 133 -7.54 -19.30 19.51
C ILE A 133 -6.26 -18.95 18.73
N SER A 134 -5.87 -17.68 18.70
CA SER A 134 -4.63 -17.21 18.05
C SER A 134 -3.39 -17.90 18.64
N LYS A 135 -3.30 -18.03 19.96
CA LYS A 135 -2.22 -18.76 20.65
C LYS A 135 -2.19 -20.24 20.30
N ARG A 136 -3.36 -20.89 20.18
CA ARG A 136 -3.45 -22.30 19.76
C ARG A 136 -3.04 -22.49 18.29
N LEU A 137 -3.35 -21.54 17.41
CA LEU A 137 -2.94 -21.57 16.00
C LEU A 137 -1.46 -21.24 15.80
N LYS A 138 -0.86 -20.40 16.66
CA LYS A 138 0.57 -20.06 16.62
C LYS A 138 1.49 -21.14 17.22
N LYS A 139 0.97 -22.17 17.89
CA LYS A 139 1.77 -23.32 18.32
C LYS A 139 2.27 -24.04 17.05
N PRO A 140 3.57 -24.06 16.76
CA PRO A 140 4.07 -24.77 15.58
C PRO A 140 3.84 -26.25 15.79
N THR A 141 3.07 -26.88 14.90
CA THR A 141 3.12 -28.33 14.71
C THR A 141 4.58 -28.67 14.46
N LEU A 142 5.23 -29.35 15.42
CA LEU A 142 6.61 -29.83 15.28
C LEU A 142 6.66 -30.72 14.04
N GLN A 143 7.09 -30.17 12.91
CA GLN A 143 7.38 -30.96 11.73
C GLN A 143 8.58 -31.86 12.05
N PRO A 144 8.53 -33.17 11.73
CA PRO A 144 9.69 -34.03 11.80
C PRO A 144 10.76 -33.47 10.86
N ARG A 145 11.89 -33.00 11.41
CA ARG A 145 13.03 -32.56 10.61
C ARG A 145 13.55 -33.76 9.83
N LEU A 146 13.39 -33.74 8.50
CA LEU A 146 14.07 -34.67 7.60
C LEU A 146 15.60 -34.45 7.71
N PRO A 147 16.42 -35.52 7.67
CA PRO A 147 17.87 -35.39 7.76
C PRO A 147 18.42 -34.66 6.54
N ARG A 148 19.23 -33.63 6.77
CA ARG A 148 19.89 -32.87 5.70
C ARG A 148 21.02 -33.72 5.09
N PRO A 149 21.13 -33.84 3.75
CA PRO A 149 22.30 -34.48 3.12
C PRO A 149 23.55 -33.64 3.35
N VAL A 150 24.62 -34.27 3.80
CA VAL A 150 25.94 -33.66 3.98
C VAL A 150 26.57 -33.43 2.61
N LEU A 151 26.80 -32.17 2.24
CA LEU A 151 27.63 -31.82 1.08
C LEU A 151 29.10 -32.11 1.40
N GLN A 152 29.71 -33.08 0.71
CA GLN A 152 31.16 -33.27 0.72
C GLN A 152 31.82 -32.11 -0.02
N PRO A 153 32.88 -31.48 0.53
CA PRO A 153 33.64 -30.48 -0.19
C PRO A 153 34.49 -31.16 -1.28
N ALA A 154 34.28 -30.75 -2.52
CA ALA A 154 35.13 -31.11 -3.64
C ALA A 154 36.50 -30.42 -3.51
N GLY A 155 37.57 -31.18 -3.71
CA GLY A 155 38.89 -30.64 -4.06
C GLY A 155 39.93 -30.63 -2.95
N ALA A 156 40.44 -31.80 -2.57
CA ALA A 156 41.78 -31.93 -2.01
C ALA A 156 42.62 -32.77 -2.99
N ASN A 157 43.39 -32.08 -3.84
CA ASN A 157 44.40 -32.68 -4.71
C ASN A 157 45.40 -33.50 -3.87
N PRO A 158 45.66 -34.78 -4.18
CA PRO A 158 46.80 -35.48 -3.61
C PRO A 158 48.09 -34.98 -4.29
N MET A 159 48.97 -34.33 -3.52
CA MET A 159 50.33 -34.01 -3.95
C MET A 159 51.04 -35.28 -4.45
N MET A 160 51.64 -35.18 -5.64
CA MET A 160 52.54 -36.17 -6.20
C MET A 160 53.68 -36.50 -5.23
N ARG A 161 53.89 -37.79 -4.98
CA ARG A 161 55.10 -38.31 -4.33
C ARG A 161 56.27 -38.32 -5.33
N PRO A 162 57.51 -38.00 -4.91
CA PRO A 162 58.68 -38.05 -5.80
C PRO A 162 59.06 -39.50 -6.15
N ALA A 163 59.43 -39.72 -7.40
CA ALA A 163 59.89 -41.00 -7.93
C ALA A 163 61.22 -41.45 -7.29
N MET A 164 61.18 -42.59 -6.58
CA MET A 164 62.38 -43.35 -6.22
C MET A 164 62.88 -44.11 -7.46
N ARG A 165 64.08 -43.77 -7.94
CA ARG A 165 64.85 -44.56 -8.91
C ARG A 165 65.12 -45.95 -8.33
N ARG A 166 64.76 -47.01 -9.07
CA ARG A 166 65.27 -48.37 -8.81
C ARG A 166 66.66 -48.53 -9.46
N PRO A 167 67.63 -49.14 -8.76
CA PRO A 167 68.93 -49.45 -9.33
C PRO A 167 68.89 -50.79 -10.07
N GLY A 168 69.51 -50.82 -11.25
CA GLY A 168 69.95 -52.05 -11.92
C GLY A 168 68.91 -52.74 -12.80
N GLN A 169 69.02 -52.54 -14.10
CA GLN A 169 69.05 -53.64 -15.06
C GLN A 169 69.75 -53.18 -16.35
N LEU A 170 70.74 -53.98 -16.72
CA LEU A 170 71.53 -53.98 -17.95
C LEU A 170 70.69 -54.44 -19.14
#